data_AF-A0A7J6GXU7-F1
#
_entry.id   AF-A0A7J6GXU7-F1
#
_cell.length_a   1.000
_cell.length_b   1.000
_cell.length_c   1.000
_cell.angle_alpha   90.00
_cell.angle_beta   90.00
_cell.angle_gamma   90.00
#
_symmetry.space_group_name_H-M   'P 1'
#
loop_
_entity.id
_entity.type
_entity.pdbx_description
1 polymer ?
#
loop_
_entity_poly.entity_id
_entity_poly.type
_entity_poly.pdbx_seq_one_letter_code
_entity_poly.pdbx_strand_id
1 'polypeptide(L)'
;MEKIYKKNPSHYTSLQAFLVLLSLFIGISLTIVLNSPNGLSIFLLIVELKLFRYGHPINWVRTHRYHHQFVDSERDPHSPIEGFWYSHIGWLFDSNTAYQKSGSPKIVLDLENQRFYKFLQNTYILHPIALGVVLYALGGFPFVVWGMGVRVVCNYHVTWLVNSACHVWGNQAWNTGDLSRNNWWVALLAFGEGWHNNHHAFEYSARHGLEWWQIDTTWQLSTEESVDELFFSLSLTTLWQQRETAREVLRWRIAKTGLPVWMLGLGADRLRADMSRLLALLFHQGVLDEQFLQLQQLQDESSPNFVSEVVNIYFHESEKLLRNLRNLLMDKEFWDYKKMGIHLNQFMGSSSSIGAKRVRSVCVAFRAASEQNNRAGCLRALELLEHEYCYLKNKLHELFQLEQQRAMAAGV
;
A
#
# COMPACT_ATOMS: atom_id res chain seq x y z
N MET A 1 61.02 -9.37 22.69
CA MET A 1 60.41 -10.57 23.30
C MET A 1 59.47 -10.12 24.41
N GLU A 2 58.19 -10.43 24.24
CA GLU A 2 57.11 -10.53 25.23
C GLU A 2 57.07 -9.55 26.42
N LYS A 3 56.20 -8.53 26.30
CA LYS A 3 55.36 -8.12 27.43
C LYS A 3 53.96 -8.66 27.23
N ILE A 4 53.71 -9.78 27.89
CA ILE A 4 52.42 -10.43 28.07
C ILE A 4 51.51 -9.46 28.84
N TYR A 5 50.63 -8.76 28.13
CA TYR A 5 49.35 -8.32 28.72
C TYR A 5 48.40 -9.51 28.63
N LYS A 6 48.31 -10.29 29.72
CA LYS A 6 47.20 -11.21 29.97
C LYS A 6 45.92 -10.37 29.98
N LYS A 7 45.22 -10.31 28.85
CA LYS A 7 43.85 -9.83 28.80
C LYS A 7 42.98 -10.97 29.32
N ASN A 8 42.33 -10.76 30.46
CA ASN A 8 41.40 -11.71 31.06
C ASN A 8 40.36 -12.20 30.01
N PRO A 9 40.23 -13.51 29.77
CA PRO A 9 39.24 -14.04 28.82
C PRO A 9 37.79 -14.02 29.34
N SER A 10 37.54 -13.52 30.56
CA SER A 10 36.21 -13.52 31.19
C SER A 10 35.32 -12.31 30.85
N HIS A 11 35.84 -11.27 30.21
CA HIS A 11 35.06 -10.04 29.92
C HIS A 11 34.59 -9.90 28.47
N TYR A 12 35.04 -10.77 27.57
CA TYR A 12 34.68 -10.70 26.15
C TYR A 12 33.54 -11.66 25.75
N THR A 13 33.21 -12.63 26.59
CA THR A 13 32.14 -13.62 26.31
C THR A 13 30.74 -13.09 26.56
N SER A 14 30.53 -12.21 27.54
CA SER A 14 29.20 -11.66 27.86
C SER A 14 28.76 -10.57 26.87
N LEU A 15 29.68 -9.71 26.42
CA LEU A 15 29.37 -8.65 25.47
C LEU A 15 29.19 -9.19 24.04
N GLN A 16 29.98 -10.17 23.62
CA GLN A 16 29.79 -10.85 22.33
C GLN A 16 28.53 -11.73 22.33
N ALA A 17 28.23 -12.42 23.43
CA ALA A 17 26.95 -13.12 23.59
C ALA A 17 25.78 -12.12 23.60
N PHE A 18 25.90 -10.97 24.28
CA PHE A 18 24.89 -9.91 24.28
C PHE A 18 24.65 -9.33 22.88
N LEU A 19 25.69 -9.13 22.07
CA LEU A 19 25.56 -8.62 20.69
C LEU A 19 25.02 -9.68 19.70
N VAL A 20 25.33 -10.96 19.90
CA VAL A 20 24.71 -12.08 19.16
C VAL A 20 23.25 -12.27 19.59
N LEU A 21 22.93 -12.06 20.87
CA LEU A 21 21.56 -12.10 21.39
C LEU A 21 20.74 -10.88 20.97
N LEU A 22 21.37 -9.71 20.83
CA LEU A 22 20.76 -8.47 20.31
C LEU A 22 20.47 -8.58 18.82
N SER A 23 21.36 -9.18 18.02
CA SER A 23 21.10 -9.48 16.60
C SER A 23 20.01 -10.54 16.42
N LEU A 24 19.93 -11.52 17.32
CA LEU A 24 18.76 -12.42 17.40
C LEU A 24 17.49 -11.67 17.84
N PHE A 25 17.59 -10.67 18.72
CA PHE A 25 16.47 -9.80 19.13
C PHE A 25 15.94 -8.94 17.96
N ILE A 26 16.84 -8.47 17.08
CA ILE A 26 16.54 -7.62 15.92
C ILE A 26 15.91 -8.41 14.76
N GLY A 27 16.25 -9.68 14.57
CA GLY A 27 15.69 -10.52 13.49
C GLY A 27 14.24 -10.99 13.69
N ILE A 28 13.64 -10.68 14.84
CA ILE A 28 12.41 -11.30 15.38
C ILE A 28 11.13 -10.53 15.01
N SER A 29 11.09 -9.20 15.11
CA SER A 29 9.83 -8.47 14.84
C SER A 29 9.35 -8.51 13.38
N LEU A 30 10.21 -8.95 12.46
CA LEU A 30 9.99 -8.94 11.01
C LEU A 30 8.88 -9.85 10.48
N THR A 31 8.51 -10.90 11.21
CA THR A 31 7.72 -12.00 10.63
C THR A 31 6.26 -11.99 11.10
N ILE A 32 5.92 -11.23 12.15
CA ILE A 32 4.55 -11.20 12.69
C ILE A 32 3.58 -10.50 11.73
N VAL A 33 4.09 -9.66 10.82
CA VAL A 33 3.29 -8.80 9.96
C VAL A 33 2.98 -9.40 8.58
N LEU A 34 3.74 -10.39 8.09
CA LEU A 34 3.60 -10.88 6.70
C LEU A 34 3.27 -12.37 6.57
N ASN A 35 2.23 -12.62 5.77
CA ASN A 35 1.84 -13.88 5.14
C ASN A 35 2.89 -14.31 4.06
N SER A 36 4.18 -14.42 4.41
CA SER A 36 5.25 -14.73 3.45
C SER A 36 5.72 -16.20 3.54
N PRO A 37 5.76 -16.95 2.42
CA PRO A 37 6.08 -18.39 2.39
C PRO A 37 7.59 -18.71 2.33
N ASN A 38 8.48 -17.76 2.60
CA ASN A 38 9.93 -17.93 2.38
C ASN A 38 10.64 -18.68 3.52
N GLY A 39 11.61 -19.55 3.17
CA GLY A 39 12.34 -20.43 4.10
C GLY A 39 13.09 -19.73 5.24
N LEU A 40 13.49 -18.47 5.06
CA LEU A 40 14.14 -17.64 6.09
C LEU A 40 13.13 -17.15 7.14
N SER A 41 11.94 -16.73 6.71
CA SER A 41 10.79 -16.40 7.57
C SER A 41 10.35 -17.62 8.39
N ILE A 42 10.44 -18.81 7.80
CA ILE A 42 10.16 -20.10 8.44
C ILE A 42 11.19 -20.44 9.53
N PHE A 43 12.48 -20.20 9.29
CA PHE A 43 13.54 -20.43 10.28
C PHE A 43 13.44 -19.47 11.48
N LEU A 44 13.09 -18.20 11.24
CA LEU A 44 12.96 -17.18 12.29
C LEU A 44 11.70 -17.38 13.15
N LEU A 45 10.56 -17.76 12.55
CA LEU A 45 9.34 -18.12 13.26
C LEU A 45 9.50 -19.37 14.16
N ILE A 46 10.36 -20.30 13.74
CA ILE A 46 10.75 -21.51 14.49
C ILE A 46 11.58 -21.18 15.75
N VAL A 47 12.33 -20.08 15.75
CA VAL A 47 13.18 -19.64 16.88
C VAL A 47 12.40 -18.89 17.96
N GLU A 48 11.19 -18.42 17.64
CA GLU A 48 10.38 -17.52 18.46
C GLU A 48 9.45 -18.18 19.48
N LEU A 49 9.40 -19.51 19.57
CA LEU A 49 8.28 -20.15 20.27
C LEU A 49 8.28 -19.85 21.77
N LYS A 50 7.35 -18.95 22.09
CA LYS A 50 7.23 -18.19 23.32
C LYS A 50 6.88 -19.14 24.46
N LEU A 51 7.74 -19.17 25.47
CA LEU A 51 7.53 -19.88 26.72
C LEU A 51 6.43 -19.20 27.54
N PHE A 52 5.16 -19.43 27.21
CA PHE A 52 3.96 -19.47 28.07
C PHE A 52 2.68 -19.18 27.28
N ARG A 53 1.59 -19.89 27.64
CA ARG A 53 0.12 -19.81 27.36
C ARG A 53 -0.41 -19.29 26.01
N TYR A 54 0.29 -18.41 25.29
CA TYR A 54 -0.01 -17.91 23.95
C TYR A 54 0.95 -18.42 22.86
N GLY A 55 1.75 -19.44 23.19
CA GLY A 55 2.99 -19.87 22.52
C GLY A 55 2.92 -20.45 21.11
N HIS A 56 1.85 -20.23 20.33
CA HIS A 56 1.84 -20.50 18.90
C HIS A 56 1.10 -19.40 18.12
N PRO A 57 1.47 -19.13 16.85
CA PRO A 57 0.95 -17.99 16.08
C PRO A 57 -0.58 -17.90 16.03
N ILE A 58 -1.26 -19.05 15.89
CA ILE A 58 -2.74 -19.09 15.84
C ILE A 58 -3.37 -18.49 17.10
N ASN A 59 -2.86 -18.81 18.30
CA ASN A 59 -3.42 -18.27 19.54
C ASN A 59 -3.11 -16.79 19.70
N TRP A 60 -1.90 -16.36 19.32
CA TRP A 60 -1.51 -14.96 19.37
C TRP A 60 -2.40 -14.10 18.45
N VAL A 61 -2.55 -14.49 17.17
CA VAL A 61 -3.41 -13.79 16.21
C VAL A 61 -4.86 -13.79 16.66
N ARG A 62 -5.34 -14.90 17.24
CA ARG A 62 -6.70 -14.98 17.80
C ARG A 62 -6.92 -13.93 18.89
N THR A 63 -6.02 -13.85 19.87
CA THR A 63 -6.10 -12.87 20.96
C THR A 63 -5.97 -11.45 20.44
N HIS A 64 -5.07 -11.20 19.47
CA HIS A 64 -4.87 -9.89 18.86
C HIS A 64 -6.10 -9.41 18.08
N ARG A 65 -6.69 -10.27 17.22
CA ARG A 65 -7.94 -9.95 16.50
C ARG A 65 -9.09 -9.67 17.47
N TYR A 66 -9.16 -10.43 18.55
CA TYR A 66 -10.20 -10.22 19.58
C TYR A 66 -9.99 -8.91 20.35
N HIS A 67 -8.74 -8.54 20.61
CA HIS A 67 -8.38 -7.22 21.15
C HIS A 67 -8.84 -6.11 20.20
N HIS A 68 -8.48 -6.12 18.91
CA HIS A 68 -8.96 -5.11 17.94
C HIS A 68 -10.50 -5.03 17.86
N GLN A 69 -11.19 -6.17 17.93
CA GLN A 69 -12.65 -6.20 17.89
C GLN A 69 -13.31 -5.54 19.11
N PHE A 70 -12.66 -5.59 20.28
CA PHE A 70 -13.22 -5.16 21.56
C PHE A 70 -12.31 -4.22 22.33
N VAL A 71 -11.45 -3.49 21.63
CA VAL A 71 -10.38 -2.66 22.18
C VAL A 71 -10.87 -1.77 23.31
N ASP A 72 -10.11 -1.70 24.40
CA ASP A 72 -10.37 -0.85 25.57
C ASP A 72 -11.77 -1.01 26.18
N SER A 73 -12.33 -2.22 26.07
CA SER A 73 -13.59 -2.59 26.72
C SER A 73 -13.37 -3.68 27.76
N GLU A 74 -14.40 -4.00 28.54
CA GLU A 74 -14.37 -5.13 29.49
C GLU A 74 -14.13 -6.48 28.79
N ARG A 75 -14.41 -6.58 27.49
CA ARG A 75 -14.15 -7.80 26.71
C ARG A 75 -12.72 -7.89 26.21
N ASP A 76 -11.95 -6.82 26.22
CA ASP A 76 -10.55 -6.87 25.84
C ASP A 76 -9.72 -7.66 26.89
N PRO A 77 -8.98 -8.71 26.47
CA PRO A 77 -8.19 -9.54 27.37
C PRO A 77 -7.11 -8.78 28.15
N HIS A 78 -6.57 -7.70 27.61
CA HIS A 78 -5.53 -6.90 28.25
C HIS A 78 -5.90 -5.41 28.27
N SER A 79 -7.18 -5.14 28.53
CA SER A 79 -7.75 -3.80 28.52
C SER A 79 -7.02 -2.84 29.48
N PRO A 80 -6.61 -1.64 29.04
CA PRO A 80 -6.01 -0.62 29.89
C PRO A 80 -7.01 -0.02 30.89
N ILE A 81 -8.32 -0.19 30.70
CA ILE A 81 -9.36 0.32 31.61
C ILE A 81 -9.32 -0.38 32.98
N GLU A 82 -8.81 -1.62 33.01
CA GLU A 82 -8.56 -2.41 34.22
C GLU A 82 -7.29 -1.96 34.96
N GLY A 83 -6.55 -1.00 34.36
CA GLY A 83 -5.35 -0.38 34.92
C GLY A 83 -4.05 -0.76 34.21
N PHE A 84 -3.06 0.12 34.29
CA PHE A 84 -1.77 -0.04 33.61
C PHE A 84 -1.07 -1.37 33.91
N TRP A 85 -1.04 -1.78 35.18
CA TRP A 85 -0.39 -3.04 35.56
C TRP A 85 -1.19 -4.27 35.14
N TYR A 86 -2.51 -4.14 35.02
CA TYR A 86 -3.35 -5.19 34.48
C TYR A 86 -3.05 -5.42 33.00
N SER A 87 -3.07 -4.38 32.17
CA SER A 87 -2.75 -4.48 30.74
C SER A 87 -1.28 -4.86 30.47
N HIS A 88 -0.36 -4.53 31.38
CA HIS A 88 1.04 -4.93 31.28
C HIS A 88 1.26 -6.42 31.61
N ILE A 89 0.82 -6.90 32.78
CA ILE A 89 1.13 -8.27 33.21
C ILE A 89 0.00 -8.95 33.98
N GLY A 90 -0.88 -8.18 34.63
CA GLY A 90 -1.95 -8.71 35.49
C GLY A 90 -2.90 -9.66 34.76
N TRP A 91 -3.19 -9.37 33.48
CA TRP A 91 -4.06 -10.19 32.63
C TRP A 91 -3.60 -11.65 32.48
N LEU A 92 -2.31 -11.94 32.65
CA LEU A 92 -1.77 -13.31 32.58
C LEU A 92 -2.18 -14.19 33.76
N PHE A 93 -2.46 -13.57 34.91
CA PHE A 93 -2.77 -14.28 36.14
C PHE A 93 -4.28 -14.56 36.28
N ASP A 94 -5.12 -13.93 35.46
CA ASP A 94 -6.56 -14.16 35.44
C ASP A 94 -6.97 -15.20 34.38
N SER A 95 -6.76 -16.47 34.74
CA SER A 95 -6.97 -17.60 33.84
C SER A 95 -8.41 -17.82 33.37
N ASN A 96 -9.41 -17.33 34.13
CA ASN A 96 -10.82 -17.50 33.81
C ASN A 96 -11.29 -16.47 32.77
N THR A 97 -10.89 -15.20 32.92
CA THR A 97 -11.17 -14.19 31.90
C THR A 97 -10.33 -14.40 30.65
N ALA A 98 -9.08 -14.86 30.75
CA ALA A 98 -8.24 -15.14 29.58
C ALA A 98 -8.85 -16.15 28.60
N TYR A 99 -9.58 -17.17 29.09
CA TYR A 99 -10.28 -18.13 28.22
C TYR A 99 -11.53 -17.52 27.59
N GLN A 100 -12.33 -16.82 28.39
CA GLN A 100 -13.59 -16.19 27.94
C GLN A 100 -13.35 -15.02 26.96
N LYS A 101 -12.26 -14.27 27.17
CA LYS A 101 -11.84 -13.09 26.39
C LYS A 101 -10.79 -13.44 25.32
N SER A 102 -10.74 -14.70 24.86
CA SER A 102 -9.83 -15.12 23.77
C SER A 102 -10.52 -15.25 22.41
N GLY A 103 -11.80 -14.88 22.30
CA GLY A 103 -12.53 -14.92 21.03
C GLY A 103 -12.88 -16.32 20.53
N SER A 104 -13.84 -16.37 19.60
CA SER A 104 -14.29 -17.64 19.03
C SER A 104 -13.23 -18.23 18.09
N PRO A 105 -13.09 -19.57 18.01
CA PRO A 105 -12.17 -20.22 17.06
C PRO A 105 -12.40 -19.81 15.60
N LYS A 106 -13.64 -19.41 15.25
CA LYS A 106 -13.98 -18.96 13.90
C LYS A 106 -13.16 -17.76 13.41
N ILE A 107 -12.62 -16.96 14.33
CA ILE A 107 -11.84 -15.75 14.01
C ILE A 107 -10.51 -16.10 13.32
N VAL A 108 -9.99 -17.32 13.47
CA VAL A 108 -8.67 -17.73 12.94
C VAL A 108 -8.73 -18.95 12.02
N LEU A 109 -9.89 -19.25 11.45
CA LEU A 109 -10.09 -20.36 10.51
C LEU A 109 -9.13 -20.28 9.30
N ASP A 110 -8.79 -19.07 8.88
CA ASP A 110 -7.82 -18.80 7.81
C ASP A 110 -6.41 -19.31 8.16
N LEU A 111 -5.99 -19.26 9.42
CA LEU A 111 -4.71 -19.83 9.87
C LEU A 111 -4.81 -21.32 10.16
N GLU A 112 -5.90 -21.77 10.80
CA GLU A 112 -6.11 -23.19 11.16
C GLU A 112 -6.20 -24.10 9.93
N ASN A 113 -6.64 -23.58 8.79
CA ASN A 113 -6.69 -24.34 7.55
C ASN A 113 -5.30 -24.59 6.95
N GLN A 114 -4.31 -23.77 7.26
CA GLN A 114 -2.97 -23.87 6.69
C GLN A 114 -2.10 -24.91 7.42
N ARG A 115 -1.47 -25.81 6.66
CA ARG A 115 -0.63 -26.89 7.22
C ARG A 115 0.56 -26.35 8.02
N PHE A 116 1.12 -25.22 7.59
CA PHE A 116 2.26 -24.58 8.22
C PHE A 116 1.97 -24.15 9.66
N TYR A 117 0.91 -23.39 9.90
CA TYR A 117 0.57 -22.93 11.24
C TYR A 117 0.16 -24.09 12.17
N LYS A 118 -0.46 -25.15 11.62
CA LYS A 118 -0.70 -26.41 12.35
C LYS A 118 0.58 -27.13 12.75
N PHE A 119 1.59 -27.16 11.87
CA PHE A 119 2.89 -27.73 12.20
C PHE A 119 3.49 -26.99 13.41
N LEU A 120 3.58 -25.66 13.36
CA LEU A 120 4.12 -24.85 14.45
C LEU A 120 3.34 -25.00 15.76
N GLN A 121 2.01 -25.07 15.68
CA GLN A 121 1.18 -25.36 16.84
C GLN A 121 1.48 -26.74 17.43
N ASN A 122 1.71 -27.76 16.61
CA ASN A 122 1.97 -29.12 17.09
C ASN A 122 3.39 -29.29 17.63
N THR A 123 4.35 -28.57 17.08
CA THR A 123 5.76 -28.67 17.47
C THR A 123 6.18 -27.63 18.50
N TYR A 124 5.30 -26.70 18.90
CA TYR A 124 5.64 -25.48 19.65
C TYR A 124 6.56 -25.68 20.87
N ILE A 125 6.38 -26.78 21.63
CA ILE A 125 7.19 -27.13 22.80
C ILE A 125 8.62 -27.55 22.42
N LEU A 126 8.78 -28.23 21.27
CA LEU A 126 10.05 -28.79 20.83
C LEU A 126 11.07 -27.69 20.51
N HIS A 127 10.62 -26.55 20.02
CA HIS A 127 11.48 -25.49 19.56
C HIS A 127 12.25 -24.74 20.68
N PRO A 128 11.63 -24.28 21.78
CA PRO A 128 12.38 -23.70 22.89
C PRO A 128 13.27 -24.74 23.59
N ILE A 129 12.88 -26.03 23.59
CA ILE A 129 13.73 -27.12 24.10
C ILE A 129 14.96 -27.28 23.19
N ALA A 130 14.77 -27.37 21.88
CA ALA A 130 15.86 -27.50 20.92
C ALA A 130 16.83 -26.31 21.01
N LEU A 131 16.32 -25.08 21.09
CA LEU A 131 17.13 -23.88 21.28
C LEU A 131 17.89 -23.92 22.61
N GLY A 132 17.23 -24.31 23.71
CA GLY A 132 17.87 -24.47 25.01
C GLY A 132 19.02 -25.49 24.99
N VAL A 133 18.83 -26.63 24.31
CA VAL A 133 19.86 -27.65 24.13
C VAL A 133 21.04 -27.12 23.31
N VAL A 134 20.78 -26.42 22.20
CA VAL A 134 21.84 -25.80 21.37
C VAL A 134 22.61 -24.76 22.16
N LEU A 135 21.93 -23.86 22.88
CA LEU A 135 22.57 -22.84 23.72
C LEU A 135 23.42 -23.47 24.83
N TYR A 136 22.91 -24.52 25.46
CA TYR A 136 23.66 -25.26 26.47
C TYR A 136 24.90 -25.94 25.87
N ALA A 137 24.78 -26.54 24.68
CA ALA A 137 25.91 -27.16 23.98
C ALA A 137 26.98 -26.13 23.57
N LEU A 138 26.58 -24.92 23.18
CA LEU A 138 27.51 -23.88 22.72
C LEU A 138 28.22 -23.15 23.86
N GLY A 139 27.55 -22.93 25.00
CA GLY A 139 28.10 -22.08 26.06
C GLY A 139 27.60 -22.40 27.46
N GLY A 140 27.05 -23.59 27.66
CA GLY A 140 26.60 -24.09 28.94
C GLY A 140 25.41 -23.32 29.53
N PHE A 141 25.23 -23.47 30.84
CA PHE A 141 24.12 -22.86 31.57
C PHE A 141 24.03 -21.33 31.42
N PRO A 142 25.13 -20.55 31.40
CA PRO A 142 25.05 -19.10 31.19
C PRO A 142 24.35 -18.71 29.87
N PHE A 143 24.59 -19.45 28.79
CA PHE A 143 23.92 -19.19 27.50
C PHE A 143 22.43 -19.48 27.56
N VAL A 144 22.00 -20.48 28.35
CA VAL A 144 20.58 -20.75 28.61
C VAL A 144 19.97 -19.63 29.46
N VAL A 145 20.66 -19.17 30.50
CA VAL A 145 20.16 -18.07 31.37
C VAL A 145 19.96 -16.79 30.56
N TRP A 146 20.95 -16.38 29.77
CA TRP A 146 20.85 -15.14 29.00
C TRP A 146 20.01 -15.30 27.73
N GLY A 147 20.23 -16.37 26.97
CA GLY A 147 19.57 -16.62 25.69
C GLY A 147 18.14 -17.13 25.79
N MET A 148 17.77 -17.77 26.91
CA MET A 148 16.38 -18.12 27.20
C MET A 148 15.80 -17.22 28.28
N GLY A 149 16.29 -17.29 29.52
CA GLY A 149 15.66 -16.62 30.68
C GLY A 149 15.54 -15.10 30.54
N VAL A 150 16.67 -14.40 30.52
CA VAL A 150 16.70 -12.93 30.47
C VAL A 150 16.09 -12.42 29.17
N ARG A 151 16.47 -13.00 28.02
CA ARG A 151 15.90 -12.64 26.71
C ARG A 151 14.38 -12.71 26.71
N VAL A 152 13.80 -13.81 27.20
CA VAL A 152 12.35 -14.03 27.21
C VAL A 152 11.65 -13.01 28.11
N VAL A 153 12.17 -12.76 29.31
CA VAL A 153 11.62 -11.75 30.23
C VAL A 153 11.65 -10.35 29.60
N CYS A 154 12.79 -9.93 29.05
CA CYS A 154 12.91 -8.64 28.38
C CYS A 154 11.94 -8.51 27.21
N ASN A 155 11.86 -9.54 26.35
CA ASN A 155 10.96 -9.54 25.21
C ASN A 155 9.49 -9.45 25.63
N TYR A 156 9.11 -10.16 26.69
CA TYR A 156 7.76 -10.07 27.24
C TYR A 156 7.43 -8.66 27.71
N HIS A 157 8.29 -8.04 28.51
CA HIS A 157 8.04 -6.68 28.98
C HIS A 157 7.96 -5.68 27.82
N VAL A 158 8.81 -5.81 26.79
CA VAL A 158 8.73 -4.98 25.58
C VAL A 158 7.41 -5.18 24.85
N THR A 159 6.97 -6.43 24.67
CA THR A 159 5.67 -6.73 24.05
C THR A 159 4.52 -6.14 24.86
N TRP A 160 4.54 -6.33 26.18
CA TRP A 160 3.49 -5.85 27.07
C TRP A 160 3.45 -4.33 27.23
N LEU A 161 4.57 -3.64 26.96
CA LEU A 161 4.58 -2.18 26.88
C LEU A 161 3.73 -1.66 25.73
N VAL A 162 3.53 -2.44 24.66
CA VAL A 162 2.60 -2.08 23.58
C VAL A 162 1.17 -2.08 24.14
N ASN A 163 0.77 -3.12 24.87
CA ASN A 163 -0.56 -3.20 25.48
C ASN A 163 -0.77 -2.13 26.58
N SER A 164 0.27 -1.79 27.34
CA SER A 164 0.15 -0.88 28.48
C SER A 164 0.56 0.55 28.16
N ALA A 165 1.83 0.80 27.88
CA ALA A 165 2.34 2.14 27.67
C ALA A 165 1.77 2.79 26.40
N CYS A 166 1.56 2.04 25.32
CA CYS A 166 0.94 2.58 24.11
C CYS A 166 -0.59 2.74 24.19
N HIS A 167 -1.25 2.37 25.29
CA HIS A 167 -2.66 2.73 25.54
C HIS A 167 -2.83 3.80 26.63
N VAL A 168 -1.74 4.23 27.28
CA VAL A 168 -1.78 5.20 28.39
C VAL A 168 -0.99 6.46 28.06
N TRP A 169 0.17 6.34 27.42
CA TRP A 169 1.08 7.46 27.17
C TRP A 169 1.51 7.56 25.72
N GLY A 170 1.55 8.80 25.23
CA GLY A 170 2.05 9.13 23.89
C GLY A 170 1.13 10.09 23.17
N ASN A 171 1.32 10.17 21.85
CA ASN A 171 0.53 11.05 20.98
C ASN A 171 -0.57 10.28 20.27
N GLN A 172 -1.79 10.80 20.24
CA GLN A 172 -2.88 10.26 19.44
C GLN A 172 -2.95 11.02 18.11
N ALA A 173 -2.37 10.43 17.07
CA ALA A 173 -2.36 10.96 15.71
C ALA A 173 -3.55 10.52 14.87
N TRP A 174 -4.50 9.75 15.39
CA TRP A 174 -5.69 9.27 14.68
C TRP A 174 -6.85 9.19 15.67
N ASN A 175 -8.01 9.70 15.28
CA ASN A 175 -9.20 9.53 16.10
C ASN A 175 -9.81 8.14 15.83
N THR A 176 -9.29 7.15 16.55
CA THR A 176 -9.67 5.73 16.48
C THR A 176 -10.89 5.41 17.35
N GLY A 177 -11.24 6.29 18.29
CA GLY A 177 -12.27 6.03 19.30
C GLY A 177 -11.80 5.18 20.48
N ASP A 178 -10.53 4.75 20.47
CA ASP A 178 -9.85 4.01 21.53
C ASP A 178 -8.76 4.86 22.22
N LEU A 179 -8.06 4.25 23.18
CA LEU A 179 -6.99 4.81 23.99
C LEU A 179 -5.60 4.57 23.38
N SER A 180 -5.48 4.02 22.17
CA SER A 180 -4.18 3.79 21.53
C SER A 180 -3.40 5.09 21.33
N ARG A 181 -2.08 5.04 21.51
CA ARG A 181 -1.13 6.16 21.45
C ARG A 181 0.15 5.73 20.75
N ASN A 182 0.71 6.64 19.96
CA ASN A 182 2.04 6.51 19.39
C ASN A 182 3.10 6.85 20.45
N ASN A 183 4.03 5.92 20.66
CA ASN A 183 5.11 6.04 21.63
C ASN A 183 6.45 5.65 20.97
N TRP A 184 7.31 6.64 20.74
CA TRP A 184 8.52 6.48 19.94
C TRP A 184 9.58 5.59 20.60
N TRP A 185 9.68 5.58 21.93
CA TRP A 185 10.67 4.76 22.63
C TRP A 185 10.19 3.31 22.74
N VAL A 186 8.87 3.08 22.86
CA VAL A 186 8.30 1.72 22.70
C VAL A 186 8.49 1.27 21.26
N ALA A 187 8.33 2.14 20.27
CA ALA A 187 8.56 1.79 18.86
C ALA A 187 10.02 1.38 18.61
N LEU A 188 10.98 2.03 19.26
CA LEU A 188 12.39 1.63 19.19
C LEU A 188 12.63 0.24 19.80
N LEU A 189 12.05 -0.05 20.97
CA LEU A 189 12.25 -1.32 21.67
C LEU A 189 11.48 -2.48 21.02
N ALA A 190 10.27 -2.21 20.54
CA ALA A 190 9.35 -3.16 19.93
C ALA A 190 9.39 -3.11 18.39
N PHE A 191 10.45 -2.53 17.82
CA PHE A 191 10.75 -2.56 16.38
C PHE A 191 9.67 -1.98 15.45
N GLY A 192 8.91 -1.00 15.93
CA GLY A 192 7.86 -0.30 15.16
C GLY A 192 6.47 -0.41 15.78
N GLU A 193 6.19 -1.45 16.58
CA GLU A 193 4.88 -1.71 17.20
C GLU A 193 4.40 -0.59 18.15
N GLY A 194 5.33 0.25 18.62
CA GLY A 194 5.01 1.41 19.45
C GLY A 194 4.34 2.57 18.69
N TRP A 195 4.30 2.55 17.36
CA TRP A 195 3.41 3.41 16.56
C TRP A 195 1.97 2.88 16.61
N HIS A 196 1.47 2.70 17.83
CA HIS A 196 0.31 1.88 18.09
C HIS A 196 -1.01 2.56 17.69
N ASN A 197 -1.10 3.88 17.81
CA ASN A 197 -2.27 4.59 17.33
C ASN A 197 -2.36 4.60 15.79
N ASN A 198 -1.23 4.57 15.09
CA ASN A 198 -1.20 4.35 13.65
C ASN A 198 -1.71 2.95 13.29
N HIS A 199 -1.27 1.94 14.05
CA HIS A 199 -1.70 0.55 13.90
C HIS A 199 -3.21 0.39 14.07
N HIS A 200 -3.77 0.92 15.16
CA HIS A 200 -5.21 0.87 15.43
C HIS A 200 -6.05 1.62 14.40
N ALA A 201 -5.52 2.70 13.83
CA ALA A 201 -6.19 3.40 12.72
C ALA A 201 -6.21 2.57 11.43
N PHE A 202 -5.15 1.78 11.18
CA PHE A 202 -4.94 1.05 9.93
C PHE A 202 -4.50 -0.39 10.20
N GLU A 203 -5.36 -1.17 10.84
CA GLU A 203 -5.04 -2.53 11.33
C GLU A 203 -4.63 -3.53 10.23
N TYR A 204 -4.96 -3.25 8.96
CA TYR A 204 -4.57 -4.05 7.79
C TYR A 204 -3.21 -3.65 7.18
N SER A 205 -2.62 -2.56 7.67
CA SER A 205 -1.34 -2.05 7.18
C SER A 205 -0.19 -2.88 7.74
N ALA A 206 0.70 -3.32 6.85
CA ALA A 206 1.96 -3.93 7.26
C ALA A 206 2.98 -2.91 7.82
N ARG A 207 2.71 -1.60 7.65
CA ARG A 207 3.55 -0.52 8.15
C ARG A 207 2.86 0.19 9.30
N HIS A 208 3.49 0.21 10.47
CA HIS A 208 3.03 0.94 11.65
C HIS A 208 3.59 2.37 11.68
N GLY A 209 4.84 2.58 11.27
CA GLY A 209 5.47 3.91 11.22
C GLY A 209 5.13 4.66 9.93
N LEU A 210 4.08 5.48 9.93
CA LEU A 210 3.52 6.08 8.70
C LEU A 210 4.25 7.35 8.24
N GLU A 211 4.85 8.07 9.16
CA GLU A 211 5.64 9.27 8.88
C GLU A 211 7.10 8.92 8.56
N TRP A 212 7.79 9.77 7.80
CA TRP A 212 9.18 9.51 7.38
C TRP A 212 10.16 9.39 8.57
N TRP A 213 9.85 10.04 9.70
CA TRP A 213 10.65 9.99 10.93
C TRP A 213 10.24 8.86 11.88
N GLN A 214 9.12 8.17 11.60
CA GLN A 214 8.64 7.06 12.40
C GLN A 214 9.36 5.77 11.98
N ILE A 215 10.47 5.49 12.67
CA ILE A 215 11.28 4.29 12.41
C ILE A 215 10.48 3.04 12.73
N ASP A 216 10.32 2.18 11.72
CA ASP A 216 9.60 0.91 11.78
C ASP A 216 10.50 -0.15 11.15
N THR A 217 11.34 -0.75 12.00
CA THR A 217 12.35 -1.71 11.57
C THR A 217 11.71 -3.00 11.09
N THR A 218 10.56 -3.38 11.65
CA THR A 218 9.73 -4.49 11.16
C THR A 218 9.34 -4.28 9.71
N TRP A 219 8.75 -3.14 9.37
CA TRP A 219 8.40 -2.85 7.98
C TRP A 219 9.65 -2.78 7.09
N GLN A 220 10.69 -2.08 7.54
CA GLN A 220 11.90 -1.84 6.76
C GLN A 220 12.64 -3.11 6.34
N LEU A 221 12.72 -4.15 7.18
CA LEU A 221 13.38 -5.39 6.73
C LEU A 221 12.42 -6.37 6.02
N SER A 222 11.12 -6.08 6.01
CA SER A 222 10.09 -6.93 5.42
C SER A 222 9.91 -6.69 3.91
N THR A 223 10.37 -5.54 3.41
CA THR A 223 10.43 -5.22 1.99
C THR A 223 11.61 -5.96 1.36
N GLU A 224 11.35 -6.73 0.30
CA GLU A 224 12.28 -7.66 -0.38
C GLU A 224 13.62 -7.02 -0.82
N GLU A 225 13.70 -5.68 -0.88
CA GLU A 225 14.91 -4.89 -1.15
C GLU A 225 15.94 -4.89 0.01
N SER A 226 15.56 -5.16 1.26
CA SER A 226 16.41 -4.85 2.44
C SER A 226 17.54 -5.83 2.75
N VAL A 227 17.58 -7.01 2.13
CA VAL A 227 18.67 -7.99 2.35
C VAL A 227 19.85 -7.72 1.41
N ASP A 228 19.61 -7.09 0.26
CA ASP A 228 20.63 -6.71 -0.72
C ASP A 228 21.04 -5.21 -0.60
N GLU A 229 20.17 -4.34 -0.10
CA GLU A 229 20.40 -2.88 -0.02
C GLU A 229 21.31 -2.40 1.12
N LEU A 230 21.76 -3.26 2.05
CA LEU A 230 22.78 -2.82 3.02
C LEU A 230 24.13 -2.47 2.35
N PHE A 231 24.26 -2.71 1.03
CA PHE A 231 25.43 -2.34 0.23
C PHE A 231 25.19 -1.39 -0.95
N PHE A 232 23.97 -1.00 -1.32
CA PHE A 232 23.79 -0.05 -2.42
C PHE A 232 22.51 0.76 -2.31
N SER A 233 22.68 2.07 -2.27
CA SER A 233 21.63 3.08 -2.23
C SER A 233 20.80 3.16 -3.52
N LEU A 234 19.51 3.48 -3.33
CA LEU A 234 18.59 4.18 -4.25
C LEU A 234 18.14 3.42 -5.51
N SER A 235 16.95 2.81 -5.46
CA SER A 235 15.89 3.08 -6.44
C SER A 235 14.55 2.49 -6.02
N LEU A 236 13.49 3.27 -6.25
CA LEU A 236 12.07 2.94 -6.05
C LEU A 236 11.68 1.54 -6.58
N THR A 237 10.96 0.72 -5.80
CA THR A 237 9.54 0.36 -6.06
C THR A 237 8.94 -0.61 -5.02
N THR A 238 7.75 -0.32 -4.47
CA THR A 238 6.67 -1.32 -4.24
C THR A 238 5.36 -0.64 -3.77
N LEU A 239 4.34 -0.62 -4.65
CA LEU A 239 3.27 0.41 -4.65
C LEU A 239 1.82 -0.07 -4.44
N TRP A 240 1.55 -1.31 -4.01
CA TRP A 240 0.15 -1.76 -3.87
C TRP A 240 -0.40 -1.71 -2.44
N GLN A 241 0.40 -2.06 -1.43
CA GLN A 241 -0.05 -2.11 -0.02
C GLN A 241 0.15 -0.77 0.72
N GLN A 242 1.07 0.10 0.26
CA GLN A 242 1.26 1.46 0.77
C GLN A 242 0.15 2.45 0.36
N ARG A 243 -0.64 2.14 -0.67
CA ARG A 243 -1.61 3.09 -1.27
C ARG A 243 -2.82 3.36 -0.39
N GLU A 244 -3.23 2.45 0.48
CA GLU A 244 -4.40 2.64 1.35
C GLU A 244 -4.03 3.42 2.61
N THR A 245 -2.96 3.03 3.29
CA THR A 245 -2.45 3.73 4.48
C THR A 245 -2.01 5.17 4.17
N ALA A 246 -1.34 5.41 3.04
CA ALA A 246 -0.98 6.77 2.64
C ALA A 246 -2.21 7.65 2.32
N ARG A 247 -3.29 7.08 1.77
CA ARG A 247 -4.54 7.80 1.47
C ARG A 247 -5.25 8.23 2.75
N GLU A 248 -5.24 7.40 3.78
CA GLU A 248 -5.89 7.73 5.04
C GLU A 248 -5.02 8.63 5.92
N VAL A 249 -3.69 8.49 5.83
CA VAL A 249 -2.77 9.41 6.50
C VAL A 249 -2.93 10.85 6.01
N LEU A 250 -3.12 11.00 4.71
CA LEU A 250 -3.37 12.28 4.07
C LEU A 250 -4.72 12.88 4.49
N ARG A 251 -5.78 12.06 4.66
CA ARG A 251 -7.13 12.50 5.06
C ARG A 251 -7.17 13.13 6.45
N TRP A 252 -6.36 12.67 7.40
CA TRP A 252 -6.33 13.24 8.76
C TRP A 252 -5.41 14.45 8.91
N ARG A 253 -4.29 14.52 8.17
CA ARG A 253 -3.49 15.76 8.10
C ARG A 253 -4.34 16.95 7.58
N ILE A 254 -5.31 16.67 6.71
CA ILE A 254 -6.34 17.62 6.23
C ILE A 254 -7.30 18.04 7.36
N ALA A 255 -7.62 17.15 8.30
CA ALA A 255 -8.54 17.44 9.41
C ALA A 255 -7.89 18.24 10.56
N LYS A 256 -6.57 18.11 10.77
CA LYS A 256 -5.88 18.73 11.92
C LYS A 256 -5.34 20.13 11.68
N THR A 257 -5.01 20.49 10.45
CA THR A 257 -4.35 21.78 10.13
C THR A 257 -5.33 22.92 9.83
N GLY A 258 -6.61 22.61 9.57
CA GLY A 258 -7.62 23.61 9.19
C GLY A 258 -7.30 24.37 7.88
N LEU A 259 -6.22 24.00 7.19
CA LEU A 259 -5.79 24.61 5.95
C LEU A 259 -6.48 23.89 4.78
N PRO A 260 -7.15 24.63 3.87
CA PRO A 260 -7.74 24.03 2.69
C PRO A 260 -6.70 23.27 1.85
N VAL A 261 -7.09 22.09 1.35
CA VAL A 261 -6.26 21.14 0.58
C VAL A 261 -5.48 21.76 -0.59
N TRP A 262 -5.96 22.87 -1.13
CA TRP A 262 -5.34 23.60 -2.23
C TRP A 262 -4.09 24.40 -1.84
N MET A 263 -3.86 24.73 -0.56
CA MET A 263 -2.68 25.50 -0.12
C MET A 263 -1.40 24.65 0.09
N LEU A 264 -1.51 23.31 0.13
CA LEU A 264 -0.39 22.41 0.45
C LEU A 264 0.23 21.73 -0.78
N GLY A 265 -0.14 22.10 -2.01
CA GLY A 265 0.32 21.44 -3.24
C GLY A 265 -0.22 20.02 -3.48
N LEU A 266 -0.74 19.35 -2.43
CA LEU A 266 -1.32 18.00 -2.46
C LEU A 266 -2.54 17.86 -3.39
N GLY A 267 -3.29 18.95 -3.62
CA GLY A 267 -4.34 19.00 -4.62
C GLY A 267 -3.81 18.79 -6.05
N ALA A 268 -2.67 19.40 -6.36
CA ALA A 268 -2.03 19.27 -7.67
C ALA A 268 -1.49 17.84 -7.90
N ASP A 269 -0.94 17.20 -6.88
CA ASP A 269 -0.47 15.81 -6.97
C ASP A 269 -1.62 14.80 -7.14
N ARG A 270 -2.73 15.03 -6.44
CA ARG A 270 -3.97 14.23 -6.62
C ARG A 270 -4.52 14.39 -8.02
N LEU A 271 -4.64 15.62 -8.51
CA LEU A 271 -5.11 15.92 -9.86
C LEU A 271 -4.17 15.33 -10.91
N ARG A 272 -2.84 15.36 -10.69
CA ARG A 272 -1.85 14.70 -11.55
C ARG A 272 -2.03 13.19 -11.59
N ALA A 273 -2.35 12.55 -10.46
CA ALA A 273 -2.63 11.11 -10.40
C ALA A 273 -3.94 10.75 -11.14
N ASP A 274 -4.99 11.55 -10.96
CA ASP A 274 -6.28 11.36 -11.64
C ASP A 274 -6.14 11.56 -13.16
N MET A 275 -5.39 12.57 -13.61
CA MET A 275 -5.02 12.77 -15.02
C MET A 275 -4.26 11.56 -15.58
N SER A 276 -3.24 11.08 -14.86
CA SER A 276 -2.42 9.94 -15.29
C SER A 276 -3.26 8.66 -15.43
N ARG A 277 -4.22 8.46 -14.51
CA ARG A 277 -5.15 7.33 -14.57
C ARG A 277 -6.11 7.43 -15.74
N LEU A 278 -6.66 8.62 -15.98
CA LEU A 278 -7.55 8.87 -17.12
C LEU A 278 -6.82 8.64 -18.45
N LEU A 279 -5.60 9.16 -18.59
CA LEU A 279 -4.77 8.92 -19.77
C LEU A 279 -4.48 7.43 -19.95
N ALA A 280 -4.02 6.73 -18.91
CA ALA A 280 -3.75 5.29 -18.98
C ALA A 280 -4.99 4.49 -19.40
N LEU A 281 -6.18 4.86 -18.93
CA LEU A 281 -7.45 4.25 -19.37
C LEU A 281 -7.73 4.49 -20.86
N LEU A 282 -7.51 5.72 -21.36
CA LEU A 282 -7.72 6.05 -22.77
C LEU A 282 -6.76 5.31 -23.70
N PHE A 283 -5.49 5.18 -23.32
CA PHE A 283 -4.52 4.38 -24.06
C PHE A 283 -4.85 2.88 -24.01
N HIS A 284 -5.17 2.35 -22.83
CA HIS A 284 -5.51 0.93 -22.66
C HIS A 284 -6.79 0.54 -23.42
N GLN A 285 -7.79 1.41 -23.47
CA GLN A 285 -9.00 1.19 -24.27
C GLN A 285 -8.78 1.45 -25.77
N GLY A 286 -7.57 1.84 -26.19
CA GLY A 286 -7.24 2.17 -27.57
C GLY A 286 -7.96 3.40 -28.10
N VAL A 287 -8.50 4.25 -27.22
CA VAL A 287 -9.15 5.52 -27.58
C VAL A 287 -8.10 6.49 -28.12
N LEU A 288 -6.94 6.54 -27.45
CA LEU A 288 -5.75 7.29 -27.84
C LEU A 288 -4.60 6.36 -28.25
N ASP A 289 -3.70 6.85 -29.11
CA ASP A 289 -2.45 6.18 -29.49
C ASP A 289 -1.22 7.07 -29.28
N GLU A 290 -0.03 6.55 -29.61
CA GLU A 290 1.26 7.19 -29.42
C GLU A 290 1.37 8.59 -30.05
N GLN A 291 0.55 8.92 -31.06
CA GLN A 291 0.54 10.26 -31.65
C GLN A 291 0.08 11.32 -30.64
N PHE A 292 -0.81 10.97 -29.72
CA PHE A 292 -1.22 11.87 -28.64
C PHE A 292 -0.05 12.12 -27.66
N LEU A 293 0.79 11.12 -27.41
CA LEU A 293 1.99 11.28 -26.58
C LEU A 293 3.01 12.22 -27.25
N GLN A 294 3.19 12.09 -28.57
CA GLN A 294 4.02 13.02 -29.34
C GLN A 294 3.49 14.44 -29.28
N LEU A 295 2.17 14.63 -29.34
CA LEU A 295 1.55 15.95 -29.19
C LEU A 295 1.83 16.55 -27.80
N GLN A 296 1.81 15.73 -26.74
CA GLN A 296 2.19 16.16 -25.39
C GLN A 296 3.68 16.51 -25.27
N GLN A 297 4.57 15.83 -25.99
CA GLN A 297 6.01 16.14 -26.00
C GLN A 297 6.35 17.47 -26.68
N LEU A 298 5.47 17.97 -27.56
CA LEU A 298 5.61 19.27 -28.20
C LEU A 298 5.20 20.43 -27.29
N GLN A 299 4.52 20.16 -26.17
CA GLN A 299 4.16 21.17 -25.18
C GLN A 299 5.35 21.48 -24.27
N ASP A 300 5.72 22.75 -24.18
CA ASP A 300 6.82 23.24 -23.35
C ASP A 300 6.40 24.43 -22.48
N GLU A 301 7.34 24.98 -21.69
CA GLU A 301 7.07 26.12 -20.81
C GLU A 301 6.71 27.41 -21.58
N SER A 302 7.10 27.52 -22.85
CA SER A 302 6.76 28.67 -23.70
C SER A 302 5.33 28.61 -24.27
N SER A 303 4.75 27.41 -24.31
CA SER A 303 3.44 27.13 -24.91
C SER A 303 2.61 26.15 -24.05
N PRO A 304 2.29 26.49 -22.79
CA PRO A 304 1.72 25.55 -21.81
C PRO A 304 0.31 25.04 -22.16
N ASN A 305 -0.41 25.69 -23.07
CA ASN A 305 -1.77 25.30 -23.48
C ASN A 305 -1.82 24.62 -24.85
N PHE A 306 -0.67 24.35 -25.48
CA PHE A 306 -0.58 23.90 -26.87
C PHE A 306 -1.47 22.69 -27.18
N VAL A 307 -1.43 21.64 -26.34
CA VAL A 307 -2.24 20.42 -26.56
C VAL A 307 -3.73 20.75 -26.51
N SER A 308 -4.15 21.57 -25.55
CA SER A 308 -5.56 21.95 -25.39
C SER A 308 -6.08 22.76 -26.60
N GLU A 309 -5.25 23.65 -27.16
CA GLU A 309 -5.59 24.45 -28.34
C GLU A 309 -5.73 23.56 -29.59
N VAL A 310 -4.76 22.67 -29.84
CA VAL A 310 -4.80 21.73 -30.96
C VAL A 310 -6.04 20.83 -30.89
N VAL A 311 -6.35 20.31 -29.71
CA VAL A 311 -7.53 19.45 -29.51
C VAL A 311 -8.84 20.23 -29.66
N ASN A 312 -8.90 21.48 -29.21
CA ASN A 312 -10.08 22.33 -29.42
C ASN A 312 -10.32 22.65 -30.90
N ILE A 313 -9.26 22.92 -31.66
CA ILE A 313 -9.34 23.09 -33.12
C ILE A 313 -9.87 21.81 -33.76
N TYR A 314 -9.36 20.64 -33.35
CA TYR A 314 -9.85 19.35 -33.83
C TYR A 314 -11.36 19.17 -33.57
N PHE A 315 -11.86 19.48 -32.37
CA PHE A 315 -13.30 19.35 -32.08
C PHE A 315 -14.15 20.29 -32.92
N HIS A 316 -13.71 21.53 -33.10
CA HIS A 316 -14.44 22.50 -33.91
C HIS A 316 -14.58 22.06 -35.38
N GLU A 317 -13.50 21.55 -35.97
CA GLU A 317 -13.51 21.05 -37.34
C GLU A 317 -14.29 19.73 -37.47
N SER A 318 -14.15 18.83 -36.49
CA SER A 318 -14.84 17.54 -36.48
C SER A 318 -16.36 17.69 -36.40
N GLU A 319 -16.89 18.67 -35.66
CA GLU A 319 -18.33 18.95 -35.64
C GLU A 319 -18.86 19.42 -36.99
N LYS A 320 -18.08 20.21 -37.74
CA LYS A 320 -18.45 20.60 -39.11
C LYS A 320 -18.50 19.39 -40.02
N LEU A 321 -17.51 18.49 -39.94
CA LEU A 321 -17.46 17.26 -40.72
C LEU A 321 -18.63 16.32 -40.39
N LEU A 322 -18.94 16.10 -39.11
CA LEU A 322 -20.08 15.30 -38.68
C LEU A 322 -21.41 15.85 -39.18
N ARG A 323 -21.64 17.16 -39.06
CA ARG A 323 -22.84 17.80 -39.61
C ARG A 323 -22.97 17.60 -41.12
N ASN A 324 -21.87 17.75 -41.86
CA ASN A 324 -21.87 17.54 -43.30
C ASN A 324 -22.15 16.07 -43.67
N LEU A 325 -21.52 15.11 -42.98
CA LEU A 325 -21.77 13.68 -43.18
C LEU A 325 -23.22 13.30 -42.88
N ARG A 326 -23.79 13.83 -41.80
CA ARG A 326 -25.19 13.64 -41.43
C ARG A 326 -26.14 14.20 -42.48
N ASN A 327 -25.88 15.41 -42.97
CA ASN A 327 -26.70 16.02 -44.03
C ASN A 327 -26.66 15.19 -45.31
N LEU A 328 -25.48 14.72 -45.73
CA LEU A 328 -25.32 13.85 -46.90
C LEU A 328 -26.03 12.49 -46.74
N LEU A 329 -26.16 12.00 -45.50
CA LEU A 329 -26.83 10.75 -45.20
C LEU A 329 -28.33 10.90 -44.87
N MET A 330 -28.84 12.12 -44.70
CA MET A 330 -30.26 12.37 -44.44
C MET A 330 -30.99 12.89 -45.68
N ASP A 331 -30.24 13.40 -46.67
CA ASP A 331 -30.77 13.75 -47.97
C ASP A 331 -31.33 12.50 -48.68
N LYS A 332 -32.63 12.53 -49.00
CA LYS A 332 -33.35 11.38 -49.55
C LYS A 332 -33.27 11.30 -51.08
N GLU A 333 -32.87 12.38 -51.75
CA GLU A 333 -32.94 12.47 -53.21
C GLU A 333 -31.68 11.96 -53.92
N PHE A 334 -30.48 12.13 -53.34
CA PHE A 334 -29.23 11.63 -53.95
C PHE A 334 -28.10 11.41 -52.93
N TRP A 335 -27.43 10.26 -52.99
CA TRP A 335 -26.36 9.88 -52.06
C TRP A 335 -24.99 10.05 -52.72
N ASP A 336 -24.28 11.12 -52.39
CA ASP A 336 -22.94 11.38 -52.93
C ASP A 336 -21.85 10.69 -52.08
N TYR A 337 -21.65 9.39 -52.32
CA TYR A 337 -20.61 8.58 -51.68
C TYR A 337 -19.19 9.13 -51.92
N LYS A 338 -18.97 9.81 -53.05
CA LYS A 338 -17.68 10.41 -53.39
C LYS A 338 -17.40 11.60 -52.48
N LYS A 339 -18.35 12.51 -52.32
CA LYS A 339 -18.27 13.65 -51.40
C LYS A 339 -18.21 13.21 -49.94
N MET A 340 -18.98 12.19 -49.56
CA MET A 340 -18.95 11.61 -48.22
C MET A 340 -17.53 11.15 -47.85
N GLY A 341 -16.85 10.47 -48.76
CA GLY A 341 -15.51 10.02 -48.43
C GLY A 341 -14.41 11.05 -48.50
N ILE A 342 -14.60 12.20 -49.17
CA ILE A 342 -13.72 13.36 -49.01
C ILE A 342 -13.77 13.82 -47.54
N HIS A 343 -14.97 13.96 -46.98
CA HIS A 343 -15.14 14.32 -45.57
C HIS A 343 -14.58 13.25 -44.62
N LEU A 344 -14.74 11.95 -44.93
CA LEU A 344 -14.15 10.88 -44.12
C LEU A 344 -12.62 10.90 -44.18
N ASN A 345 -12.01 11.17 -45.34
CA ASN A 345 -10.55 11.29 -45.45
C ASN A 345 -10.02 12.47 -44.64
N GLN A 346 -10.69 13.62 -44.69
CA GLN A 346 -10.37 14.77 -43.85
C GLN A 346 -10.47 14.44 -42.36
N PHE A 347 -11.53 13.74 -41.96
CA PHE A 347 -11.74 13.34 -40.57
C PHE A 347 -10.71 12.30 -40.11
N MET A 348 -10.34 11.33 -40.95
CA MET A 348 -9.27 10.38 -40.66
C MET A 348 -7.93 11.08 -40.45
N GLY A 349 -7.61 12.07 -41.29
CA GLY A 349 -6.39 12.87 -41.17
C GLY A 349 -6.34 13.64 -39.85
N SER A 350 -7.41 14.38 -39.54
CA SER A 350 -7.49 15.17 -38.30
C SER A 350 -7.52 14.30 -37.04
N SER A 351 -8.22 13.16 -37.07
CA SER A 351 -8.20 12.20 -35.95
C SER A 351 -6.83 11.55 -35.78
N SER A 352 -6.11 11.29 -36.89
CA SER A 352 -4.75 10.75 -36.81
C SER A 352 -3.80 11.75 -36.18
N SER A 353 -3.86 13.04 -36.54
CA SER A 353 -2.92 14.06 -36.02
C SER A 353 -3.01 14.28 -34.50
N ILE A 354 -4.16 13.98 -33.88
CA ILE A 354 -4.34 14.05 -32.42
C ILE A 354 -4.28 12.67 -31.73
N GLY A 355 -4.03 11.59 -32.48
CA GLY A 355 -3.99 10.23 -31.94
C GLY A 355 -5.33 9.63 -31.55
N ALA A 356 -6.45 10.10 -32.11
CA ALA A 356 -7.79 9.56 -31.86
C ALA A 356 -8.04 8.23 -32.61
N LYS A 357 -7.39 7.16 -32.15
CA LYS A 357 -7.32 5.85 -32.83
C LYS A 357 -8.69 5.21 -33.09
N ARG A 358 -9.61 5.21 -32.11
CA ARG A 358 -10.95 4.61 -32.29
C ARG A 358 -11.77 5.36 -33.33
N VAL A 359 -11.81 6.69 -33.26
CA VAL A 359 -12.51 7.53 -34.24
C VAL A 359 -11.96 7.30 -35.64
N ARG A 360 -10.63 7.29 -35.81
CA ARG A 360 -9.97 6.96 -37.07
C ARG A 360 -10.38 5.58 -37.59
N SER A 361 -10.39 4.56 -36.72
CA SER A 361 -10.73 3.19 -37.09
C SER A 361 -12.17 3.08 -37.59
N VAL A 362 -13.10 3.78 -36.95
CA VAL A 362 -14.50 3.85 -37.42
C VAL A 362 -14.60 4.58 -38.75
N CYS A 363 -13.87 5.69 -38.94
CA CYS A 363 -13.84 6.38 -40.24
C CYS A 363 -13.30 5.50 -41.38
N VAL A 364 -12.32 4.63 -41.10
CA VAL A 364 -11.82 3.64 -42.09
C VAL A 364 -12.92 2.65 -42.46
N ALA A 365 -13.62 2.09 -41.46
CA ALA A 365 -14.74 1.17 -41.70
C ALA A 365 -15.90 1.85 -42.45
N PHE A 366 -16.19 3.11 -42.11
CA PHE A 366 -17.19 3.93 -42.79
C PHE A 366 -16.77 4.18 -44.24
N ARG A 367 -15.50 4.51 -44.49
CA ARG A 367 -15.00 4.73 -45.85
C ARG A 367 -15.15 3.47 -46.70
N ALA A 368 -14.82 2.30 -46.17
CA ALA A 368 -15.04 1.03 -46.86
C ALA A 368 -16.52 0.76 -47.18
N ALA A 369 -17.44 1.06 -46.24
CA ALA A 369 -18.88 0.96 -46.48
C ALA A 369 -19.38 1.94 -47.56
N SER A 370 -18.80 3.14 -47.60
CA SER A 370 -19.09 4.17 -48.61
C SER A 370 -18.65 3.73 -50.00
N GLU A 371 -17.45 3.14 -50.13
CA GLU A 371 -16.92 2.64 -51.40
C GLU A 371 -17.73 1.45 -51.95
N GLN A 372 -18.36 0.66 -51.07
CA GLN A 372 -19.27 -0.42 -51.43
C GLN A 372 -20.71 0.06 -51.71
N ASN A 373 -20.96 1.37 -51.68
CA ASN A 373 -22.31 1.96 -51.79
C ASN A 373 -23.32 1.36 -50.80
N ASN A 374 -22.85 0.92 -49.63
CA ASN A 374 -23.67 0.23 -48.64
C ASN A 374 -24.31 1.25 -47.67
N ARG A 375 -25.50 1.72 -48.01
CA ARG A 375 -26.26 2.71 -47.21
C ARG A 375 -26.48 2.29 -45.76
N ALA A 376 -26.92 1.06 -45.52
CA ALA A 376 -27.18 0.57 -44.18
C ALA A 376 -25.90 0.48 -43.34
N GLY A 377 -24.79 0.11 -43.97
CA GLY A 377 -23.45 0.15 -43.37
C GLY A 377 -23.02 1.57 -43.03
N CYS A 378 -23.23 2.53 -43.93
CA CYS A 378 -22.90 3.94 -43.71
C CYS A 378 -23.69 4.58 -42.57
N LEU A 379 -24.99 4.27 -42.43
CA LEU A 379 -25.81 4.77 -41.33
C LEU A 379 -25.34 4.24 -39.97
N ARG A 380 -25.06 2.93 -39.87
CA ARG A 380 -24.49 2.33 -38.64
C ARG A 380 -23.11 2.90 -38.32
N ALA A 381 -22.29 3.12 -39.34
CA ALA A 381 -20.97 3.68 -39.18
C ALA A 381 -21.01 5.16 -38.73
N LEU A 382 -21.98 5.95 -39.22
CA LEU A 382 -22.22 7.31 -38.75
C LEU A 382 -22.62 7.33 -37.27
N GLU A 383 -23.56 6.47 -36.86
CA GLU A 383 -24.00 6.37 -35.46
C GLU A 383 -22.84 5.98 -34.54
N LEU A 384 -22.05 4.97 -34.95
CA LEU A 384 -20.85 4.58 -34.22
C LEU A 384 -19.81 5.72 -34.18
N LEU A 385 -19.63 6.45 -35.29
CA LEU A 385 -18.70 7.57 -35.35
C LEU A 385 -19.10 8.71 -34.41
N GLU A 386 -20.40 9.07 -34.37
CA GLU A 386 -20.93 10.06 -33.44
C GLU A 386 -20.73 9.63 -31.98
N HIS A 387 -20.95 8.34 -31.69
CA HIS A 387 -20.73 7.77 -30.37
C HIS A 387 -19.25 7.83 -29.93
N GLU A 388 -18.33 7.36 -30.78
CA GLU A 388 -16.89 7.39 -30.49
C GLU A 388 -16.36 8.81 -30.35
N TYR A 389 -16.82 9.72 -31.21
CA TYR A 389 -16.47 11.13 -31.15
C TYR A 389 -16.93 11.77 -29.83
N CYS A 390 -18.19 11.53 -29.44
CA CYS A 390 -18.74 12.06 -28.20
C CYS A 390 -18.00 11.51 -26.97
N TYR A 391 -17.68 10.21 -26.98
CA TYR A 391 -16.91 9.58 -25.92
C TYR A 391 -15.52 10.22 -25.77
N LEU A 392 -14.79 10.37 -26.88
CA LEU A 392 -13.48 11.03 -26.91
C LEU A 392 -13.57 12.48 -26.41
N LYS A 393 -14.55 13.25 -26.90
CA LYS A 393 -14.75 14.65 -26.54
C LYS A 393 -14.96 14.82 -25.04
N ASN A 394 -15.83 14.01 -24.45
CA ASN A 394 -16.11 14.06 -23.02
C ASN A 394 -14.88 13.73 -22.18
N LYS A 395 -14.10 12.72 -22.58
CA LYS A 395 -12.91 12.28 -21.85
C LYS A 395 -11.75 13.26 -21.94
N LEU A 396 -11.52 13.86 -23.10
CA LEU A 396 -10.50 14.91 -23.25
C LEU A 396 -10.92 16.21 -22.55
N HIS A 397 -12.21 16.54 -22.52
CA HIS A 397 -12.70 17.68 -21.72
C HIS A 397 -12.49 17.46 -20.22
N GLU A 398 -12.77 16.27 -19.71
CA GLU A 398 -12.48 15.87 -18.32
C GLU A 398 -10.97 15.99 -18.02
N LEU A 399 -10.11 15.55 -18.94
CA LEU A 399 -8.66 15.68 -18.81
C LEU A 399 -8.21 17.15 -18.69
N PHE A 400 -8.70 18.04 -19.56
CA PHE A 400 -8.32 19.46 -19.53
C PHE A 400 -8.88 20.20 -18.32
N GLN A 401 -10.08 19.82 -17.83
CA GLN A 401 -10.61 20.36 -16.58
C GLN A 401 -9.71 20.00 -15.39
N LEU A 402 -9.23 18.75 -15.32
CA LEU A 402 -8.29 18.32 -14.28
C LEU A 402 -6.96 19.07 -14.39
N GLU A 403 -6.47 19.31 -15.62
CA GLU A 403 -5.25 20.09 -15.86
C GLU A 403 -5.38 21.55 -15.41
N GLN A 404 -6.50 22.19 -15.72
CA GLN A 404 -6.78 23.56 -15.30
C GLN A 404 -6.93 23.68 -13.78
N GLN A 405 -7.63 22.72 -13.14
CA GLN A 405 -7.72 22.63 -11.68
C GLN A 405 -6.34 22.43 -11.05
N ARG A 406 -5.46 21.66 -11.70
CA ARG A 406 -4.09 21.43 -11.23
C ARG A 406 -3.26 22.70 -11.30
N ALA A 407 -3.35 23.44 -12.40
CA ALA A 407 -2.67 24.73 -12.57
C ALA A 407 -3.10 25.73 -11.50
N MET A 408 -4.42 25.89 -11.29
CA MET A 408 -4.97 26.76 -10.23
C MET A 408 -4.54 26.33 -8.82
N ALA A 409 -4.47 25.01 -8.55
CA ALA A 409 -4.02 24.47 -7.27
C ALA A 409 -2.50 24.58 -7.06
N ALA A 410 -1.71 24.75 -8.13
CA ALA A 410 -0.26 24.91 -8.08
C ALA A 410 0.18 26.37 -7.94
N GLY A 411 -0.75 27.34 -7.96
CA GLY A 411 -0.45 28.76 -7.83
C GLY A 411 0.19 29.39 -9.08
N VAL A 412 -0.10 28.85 -10.26
CA VAL A 412 0.28 29.42 -11.57
C VAL A 412 -0.89 30.19 -12.17
#